data_AF-A0A5Q4E358-F1
#
_entry.id   AF-A0A5Q4E358-F1
#
_cell.length_a   1.000
_cell.length_b   1.000
_cell.length_c   1.000
_cell.angle_alpha   90.00
_cell.angle_beta   90.00
_cell.angle_gamma   90.00
#
_symmetry.space_group_name_H-M   'P 1'
#
loop_
_entity.id
_entity.type
_entity.pdbx_description
1 polymer ?
#
loop_
_entity_poly.entity_id
_entity_poly.type
_entity_poly.pdbx_seq_one_letter_code
_entity_poly.pdbx_strand_id
1 'polypeptide(L)'
;MVGNVAQWLRPTLQVVHQAGAPNTHTVALAEYRELLAEYRRQLDAQRQQIEALQTIIQTLSETQGPRYDLRGAQFAGGFAETVEGDQIGGS
;
A
#
# COMPACT_ATOMS: atom_id res chain seq x y z
N MET A 1 1.06 4.88 13.94
CA MET A 1 0.76 4.25 15.24
C MET A 1 1.66 3.03 15.38
N VAL A 2 2.77 3.12 16.13
CA VAL A 2 3.69 1.99 16.32
C VAL A 2 3.32 1.35 17.67
N GLY A 3 2.61 0.22 17.62
CA GLY A 3 2.22 -0.52 18.82
C GLY A 3 3.45 -1.02 19.57
N ASN A 4 3.51 -0.76 20.88
CA ASN A 4 4.62 -1.09 21.74
C ASN A 4 4.86 -2.61 21.76
N VAL A 5 6.09 -3.06 21.45
CA VAL A 5 6.49 -4.49 21.46
C VAL A 5 6.19 -5.17 22.81
N ALA A 6 6.21 -4.40 23.90
CA ALA A 6 5.81 -4.88 25.24
C ALA A 6 4.33 -5.28 25.35
N GLN A 7 3.47 -4.82 24.43
CA GLN A 7 2.06 -5.20 24.37
C GLN A 7 1.88 -6.60 23.73
N TRP A 8 2.78 -6.99 22.84
CA TRP A 8 2.77 -8.30 22.17
C TRP A 8 3.41 -9.41 23.01
N LEU A 9 4.40 -9.06 23.85
CA LEU A 9 5.14 -10.02 24.67
C LEU A 9 4.51 -10.29 26.04
N ARG A 10 3.50 -9.51 26.43
CA ARG A 10 2.84 -9.67 27.73
C ARG A 10 2.10 -11.01 27.88
N PRO A 11 1.35 -11.48 26.86
CA PRO A 11 0.67 -12.78 26.92
C PRO A 11 1.66 -13.95 27.00
N THR A 12 2.76 -13.90 26.26
CA THR A 12 3.75 -14.98 26.23
C THR A 12 4.43 -15.18 27.59
N LEU A 13 4.73 -14.09 28.30
CA LEU A 13 5.29 -14.15 29.65
C LEU A 13 4.30 -14.69 30.68
N GLN A 14 3.01 -14.37 30.52
CA GLN A 14 1.95 -14.83 31.44
C GLN A 14 1.69 -16.33 31.31
N VAL A 15 1.74 -16.86 30.09
CA VAL A 15 1.59 -18.30 29.78
C VAL A 15 2.75 -19.12 30.38
N VAL A 16 3.99 -18.64 30.25
CA VAL A 16 5.17 -19.32 30.81
C VAL A 16 5.11 -19.39 32.33
N HIS A 17 4.64 -18.32 32.99
CA HIS A 17 4.54 -18.28 34.44
C HIS A 17 3.44 -19.20 35.01
N GLN A 18 2.38 -19.47 34.25
CA GLN A 18 1.26 -20.31 34.70
C GLN A 18 1.49 -21.81 34.47
N ALA A 19 2.43 -22.20 33.61
CA ALA A 19 2.68 -23.59 33.23
C ALA A 19 3.19 -24.53 34.35
N GLY A 20 3.41 -24.05 35.58
CA GLY A 20 3.90 -24.88 36.71
C GLY A 20 2.90 -25.91 37.28
N ALA A 21 1.67 -26.02 36.78
CA ALA A 21 0.65 -26.96 37.28
C ALA A 21 0.13 -27.90 36.16
N PRO A 22 -0.22 -29.16 36.46
CA PRO A 22 -0.52 -30.17 35.43
C PRO A 22 -1.74 -29.84 34.55
N ASN A 23 -2.73 -29.10 35.07
CA ASN A 23 -3.89 -28.63 34.30
C ASN A 23 -3.68 -27.28 33.61
N THR A 24 -2.63 -26.52 33.95
CA THR A 24 -2.33 -25.23 33.30
C THR A 24 -1.44 -25.41 32.07
N HIS A 25 -0.68 -26.49 31.99
CA HIS A 25 0.15 -26.81 30.81
C HIS A 25 -0.68 -27.01 29.53
N THR A 26 -1.83 -27.68 29.62
CA THR A 26 -2.69 -27.93 28.45
C THR A 26 -3.38 -26.66 27.98
N VAL A 27 -3.84 -25.82 28.92
CA VAL A 27 -4.41 -24.49 28.64
C VAL A 27 -3.36 -23.56 28.02
N ALA A 28 -2.16 -23.52 28.62
CA ALA A 28 -1.02 -22.75 28.11
C ALA A 28 -0.62 -23.15 26.67
N LEU A 29 -0.62 -24.46 26.38
CA LEU A 29 -0.34 -24.96 25.04
C LEU A 29 -1.45 -24.61 24.03
N ALA A 30 -2.71 -24.62 24.45
CA ALA A 30 -3.84 -24.23 23.61
C ALA A 30 -3.78 -22.73 23.27
N GLU A 31 -3.55 -21.88 24.26
CA GLU A 31 -3.40 -20.43 24.07
C GLU A 31 -2.20 -20.10 23.17
N TYR A 32 -1.07 -20.78 23.35
CA TYR A 32 0.10 -20.61 22.50
C TYR A 32 -0.17 -21.02 21.05
N ARG A 33 -0.95 -22.09 20.82
CA ARG A 33 -1.34 -22.53 19.47
C ARG A 33 -2.25 -21.52 18.77
N GLU A 34 -3.22 -20.97 19.49
CA GLU A 34 -4.10 -19.91 18.96
C GLU A 34 -3.30 -18.66 18.58
N LEU A 35 -2.36 -18.23 19.44
CA LEU A 35 -1.48 -17.11 19.16
C LEU A 35 -0.63 -17.34 17.89
N LEU A 36 -0.07 -18.55 17.74
CA LEU A 36 0.68 -18.92 16.53
C LEU A 36 -0.21 -18.96 15.28
N ALA A 37 -1.46 -19.41 15.39
CA ALA A 37 -2.40 -19.42 14.29
C ALA A 37 -2.75 -18.00 13.84
N GLU A 38 -2.95 -17.08 14.79
CA GLU A 38 -3.19 -15.67 14.50
C GLU A 38 -1.98 -15.01 13.83
N TYR A 39 -0.77 -15.24 14.34
CA TYR A 39 0.45 -14.74 13.69
C TYR A 39 0.62 -15.26 12.26
N ARG A 40 0.28 -16.54 12.01
CA ARG A 40 0.31 -17.10 10.66
C ARG A 40 -0.68 -16.40 9.72
N ARG A 41 -1.93 -16.18 10.18
CA ARG A 41 -2.93 -15.44 9.39
C ARG A 41 -2.47 -14.04 9.03
N GLN A 42 -1.87 -13.32 9.98
CA GLN A 42 -1.34 -11.98 9.72
C GLN A 42 -0.21 -12.00 8.69
N LEU A 43 0.69 -12.98 8.78
CA LEU A 43 1.79 -13.13 7.85
C LEU A 43 1.30 -13.48 6.43
N ASP A 44 0.29 -14.34 6.32
CA ASP A 44 -0.32 -14.68 5.03
C ASP A 44 -1.04 -13.47 4.41
N ALA A 45 -1.76 -12.67 5.22
CA ALA A 45 -2.37 -11.44 4.76
C ALA A 45 -1.33 -10.42 4.24
N GLN A 46 -0.19 -10.27 4.94
CA GLN A 46 0.91 -9.42 4.49
C GLN A 46 1.52 -9.89 3.17
N ARG A 47 1.69 -11.21 2.99
CA ARG A 47 2.18 -11.79 1.73
C ARG A 47 1.25 -11.47 0.57
N GLN A 48 -0.06 -11.67 0.75
CA GLN A 48 -1.07 -11.33 -0.27
C GLN A 48 -1.04 -9.85 -0.63
N GLN A 49 -0.87 -8.96 0.35
CA GLN A 49 -0.73 -7.52 0.09
C GLN A 49 0.52 -7.18 -0.72
N ILE A 50 1.66 -7.81 -0.40
CA ILE A 50 2.91 -7.61 -1.15
C ILE A 50 2.76 -8.08 -2.60
N GLU A 51 2.17 -9.25 -2.83
CA GLU A 51 1.91 -9.79 -4.17
C GLU A 51 1.00 -8.86 -4.99
N ALA A 52 -0.06 -8.32 -4.37
CA ALA A 52 -0.93 -7.35 -5.00
C ALA A 52 -0.18 -6.05 -5.38
N LEU A 53 0.65 -5.52 -4.47
CA LEU A 53 1.46 -4.34 -4.73
C LEU A 53 2.49 -4.56 -5.85
N GLN A 54 3.14 -5.73 -5.88
CA GLN A 54 4.05 -6.10 -6.97
C GLN A 54 3.34 -6.14 -8.32
N THR A 55 2.12 -6.69 -8.36
CA THR A 55 1.29 -6.73 -9.58
C THR A 55 0.94 -5.32 -10.05
N ILE A 56 0.57 -4.42 -9.13
CA ILE A 56 0.27 -3.01 -9.45
C ILE A 56 1.51 -2.30 -9.99
N ILE A 57 2.68 -2.48 -9.36
CA ILE A 57 3.93 -1.88 -9.81
C ILE A 57 4.27 -2.37 -11.22
N GLN A 58 4.20 -3.68 -11.46
CA GLN A 58 4.45 -4.27 -12.78
C GLN A 58 3.52 -3.66 -13.84
N THR A 59 2.23 -3.61 -13.54
CA THR A 59 1.23 -2.99 -14.42
C THR A 59 1.59 -1.54 -14.71
N LEU A 60 1.86 -0.73 -13.69
CA LEU A 60 2.22 0.69 -13.88
C LEU A 60 3.54 0.87 -14.64
N SER A 61 4.52 0.00 -14.45
CA SER A 61 5.77 -0.01 -15.21
C SER A 61 5.54 -0.31 -16.70
N GLU A 62 4.62 -1.23 -17.01
CA GLU A 62 4.23 -1.55 -18.38
C GLU A 62 3.34 -0.47 -19.01
N THR A 63 2.54 0.22 -18.19
CA THR A 63 1.61 1.27 -18.65
C THR A 63 2.26 2.66 -18.68
N GLN A 64 3.55 2.78 -18.36
CA GLN A 64 4.36 3.93 -18.78
C GLN A 64 4.55 3.86 -20.30
N GLY A 65 3.45 4.11 -21.03
CA GLY A 65 3.45 4.34 -22.46
C GLY A 65 4.38 5.51 -22.81
N PRO A 66 4.68 5.71 -24.11
CA PRO A 66 5.66 6.68 -24.56
C PRO A 66 5.38 8.02 -23.89
N ARG A 67 6.35 8.45 -23.07
CA ARG A 67 6.37 9.78 -22.46
C ARG A 67 6.15 10.74 -23.62
N TYR A 68 4.97 11.35 -23.73
CA TYR A 68 4.67 12.29 -24.80
C TYR A 68 5.72 13.38 -24.74
N ASP A 69 6.71 13.29 -25.63
CA ASP A 69 7.77 14.28 -25.73
C ASP A 69 7.21 15.46 -26.51
N LEU A 70 6.52 16.34 -25.77
CA LEU A 70 5.92 17.55 -26.33
C LEU A 70 6.98 18.58 -26.73
N ARG A 71 8.29 18.32 -26.52
CA ARG A 71 9.36 19.26 -26.88
C ARG A 71 9.49 19.47 -28.39
N GLY A 72 8.85 18.62 -29.20
CA GLY A 72 8.69 18.80 -30.65
C GLY A 72 7.23 18.77 -31.13
N ALA A 73 6.25 18.83 -30.22
CA ALA A 73 4.84 18.84 -30.61
C ALA A 73 4.50 20.18 -31.26
N GLN A 74 4.39 20.16 -32.59
CA GLN A 74 3.86 21.29 -33.35
C GLN A 74 2.34 21.28 -33.18
N PHE A 75 1.81 22.14 -32.31
CA PHE A 75 0.38 22.39 -32.25
C PHE A 75 -0.05 23.04 -33.57
N ALA A 76 -0.50 22.22 -34.51
CA ALA A 76 -1.14 22.70 -35.73
C ALA A 76 -2.51 23.27 -35.36
N GLY A 77 -2.53 24.54 -34.95
CA GLY A 77 -3.76 25.22 -34.54
C GLY A 77 -3.49 26.64 -34.08
N GLY A 78 -3.55 27.58 -35.01
CA GLY A 78 -3.36 29.00 -34.80
C GLY A 78 -4.37 29.60 -33.84
N PHE A 79 -3.92 29.92 -32.62
CA PHE A 79 -4.67 30.77 -31.69
C PHE A 79 -4.33 32.25 -31.84
N ALA A 80 -3.46 32.61 -32.78
CA ALA A 80 -3.06 33.99 -33.02
C ALA A 80 -2.69 34.19 -34.50
N GLU A 81 -3.64 34.00 -35.41
CA GLU A 81 -3.56 34.66 -36.70
C GLU A 81 -4.39 35.94 -36.62
N THR A 82 -3.70 37.04 -36.89
CA THR A 82 -4.02 38.44 -36.66
C THR A 82 -5.42 38.82 -37.15
N VAL A 83 -6.27 39.33 -36.26
CA VAL A 83 -7.34 40.22 -36.70
C VAL A 83 -6.67 41.57 -36.96
N GLU A 84 -6.06 41.72 -38.14
CA GLU A 84 -5.69 43.02 -38.69
C GLU A 84 -6.99 43.63 -39.20
N GLY A 85 -7.79 44.13 -38.26
CA GLY A 85 -8.94 44.94 -38.56
C GLY A 85 -8.46 46.35 -38.87
N ASP A 86 -8.37 46.70 -40.15
CA ASP A 86 -8.49 48.10 -40.54
C ASP A 86 -9.97 48.47 -40.33
N GLN A 87 -10.29 48.90 -39.11
CA GLN A 87 -11.66 49.25 -38.72
C GLN A 87 -12.06 50.56 -39.41
N ILE A 88 -12.56 50.46 -40.63
CA ILE A 88 -13.24 51.58 -41.29
C ILE A 88 -14.67 51.63 -40.77
N GLY A 89 -14.94 52.54 -39.84
CA GLY A 89 -16.30 52.96 -39.49
C GLY A 89 -16.51 53.34 -38.03
N GLY A 90 -16.71 54.63 -37.77
CA GLY A 90 -17.31 55.09 -36.52
C GLY A 90 -17.00 56.55 -36.13
N SER A 91 -17.71 57.49 -36.78
CA SER A 91 -17.86 58.94 -36.54
C SER A 91 -16.63 59.85 -36.63
#